data_AF-A0A2A6HH02-F1
#
_entry.id   AF-A0A2A6HH02-F1
#
_cell.length_a   1.000
_cell.length_b   1.000
_cell.length_c   1.000
_cell.angle_alpha   90.00
_cell.angle_beta   90.00
_cell.angle_gamma   90.00
#
_symmetry.space_group_name_H-M   'P 1'
#
loop_
_entity.id
_entity.type
_entity.pdbx_description
1 polymer ?
#
loop_
_entity_poly.entity_id
_entity_poly.type
_entity_poly.pdbx_seq_one_letter_code
_entity_poly.pdbx_strand_id
1 'polypeptide(L)' 'MPRFQSIRDWSPGYIHATPSHLDIMAECVACGETRPFSKASLPHGLQHAEVRDVEKRLKCASCGAKAGKLLFGNYLEED' A
#
# COMPACT_ATOMS: atom_id res chain seq x y z
N MET A 1 -19.53 -5.98 1.86
CA MET A 1 -18.16 -6.16 1.27
C MET A 1 -17.21 -5.68 2.34
N PRO A 2 -16.17 -6.46 2.69
CA PRO A 2 -15.30 -6.11 3.81
C PRO A 2 -14.72 -4.71 3.60
N ARG A 3 -14.87 -3.84 4.60
CA ARG A 3 -14.44 -2.44 4.51
C ARG A 3 -13.01 -2.33 5.02
N PHE A 4 -12.08 -1.93 4.15
CA PHE A 4 -10.72 -1.63 4.58
C PHE A 4 -10.69 -0.38 5.48
N GLN A 5 -10.06 -0.49 6.64
CA GLN A 5 -9.81 0.61 7.55
C GLN A 5 -8.30 0.87 7.63
N SER A 6 -7.86 2.02 7.09
CA SER A 6 -6.47 2.44 7.18
C SER A 6 -6.12 2.98 8.57
N ILE A 7 -4.90 2.70 9.00
CA ILE A 7 -4.26 3.35 10.15
C ILE A 7 -3.77 4.71 9.66
N ARG A 8 -4.32 5.79 10.21
CA ARG A 8 -3.98 7.16 9.78
C ARG A 8 -2.55 7.51 10.18
N ASP A 9 -1.87 8.20 9.26
CA ASP A 9 -0.55 8.81 9.46
C ASP A 9 0.54 7.85 9.96
N TRP A 10 0.38 6.56 9.69
CA TRP A 10 1.33 5.54 10.09
C TRP A 10 1.97 4.86 8.87
N SER A 11 3.28 4.58 9.00
CA SER A 11 4.06 3.80 8.05
C SER A 11 5.10 2.99 8.82
N PRO A 12 5.38 1.73 8.43
CA PRO A 12 6.43 0.92 9.05
C PRO A 12 7.86 1.41 8.76
N GLY A 13 8.03 2.49 7.98
CA GLY A 13 9.32 2.98 7.51
C GLY A 13 9.85 2.14 6.35
N TYR A 14 10.09 0.85 6.58
CA TYR A 14 10.51 -0.12 5.57
C TYR A 14 9.41 -1.12 5.24
N ILE A 15 9.32 -1.57 3.98
CA ILE A 15 8.23 -2.47 3.55
C ILE A 15 8.30 -3.84 4.25
N HIS A 16 9.50 -4.38 4.49
CA HIS A 16 9.67 -5.65 5.20
C HIS A 16 9.24 -5.59 6.66
N ALA A 17 9.30 -4.39 7.28
CA ALA A 17 8.89 -4.17 8.67
C ALA A 17 7.36 -4.09 8.83
N THR A 18 6.59 -4.19 7.73
CA THR A 18 5.13 -4.26 7.80
C THR A 18 4.70 -5.52 8.57
N PRO A 19 3.98 -5.38 9.71
CA PRO A 19 3.44 -6.50 10.47
C PRO A 19 2.62 -7.44 9.61
N SER A 20 2.73 -8.75 9.85
CA SER A 20 2.09 -9.78 9.02
C SER A 20 0.57 -9.81 9.08
N HIS A 21 -0.02 -9.24 10.13
CA HIS A 21 -1.47 -9.17 10.30
C HIS A 21 -2.10 -7.95 9.62
N LEU A 22 -1.31 -7.02 9.09
CA LEU A 22 -1.83 -5.86 8.37
C LEU A 22 -1.97 -6.13 6.89
N ASP A 23 -3.07 -5.66 6.34
CA ASP A 23 -3.31 -5.54 4.91
C ASP A 23 -2.67 -4.24 4.37
N ILE A 24 -2.23 -4.30 3.11
CA ILE A 24 -1.64 -3.17 2.40
C ILE A 24 -2.51 -2.85 1.20
N MET A 25 -2.88 -1.57 1.06
CA MET A 25 -3.57 -1.05 -0.11
C MET A 25 -2.68 0.01 -0.77
N ALA A 26 -2.68 0.06 -2.11
CA ALA A 26 -2.09 1.15 -2.87
C ALA A 26 -3.19 2.10 -3.33
N GLU A 27 -3.11 3.36 -2.92
CA GLU A 27 -3.99 4.45 -3.34
C GLU A 27 -3.29 5.33 -4.37
N CYS A 28 -3.97 5.68 -5.45
CA CYS A 28 -3.51 6.74 -6.33
C CYS A 28 -4.04 8.09 -5.85
N VAL A 29 -3.15 8.98 -5.39
CA VAL A 29 -3.55 10.31 -4.91
C VAL A 29 -4.03 11.25 -6.03
N ALA A 30 -3.86 10.85 -7.29
CA ALA A 30 -4.33 11.62 -8.45
C ALA A 30 -5.79 11.32 -8.84
N CYS A 31 -6.24 10.06 -8.71
CA CYS A 31 -7.59 9.65 -9.14
C CYS A 31 -8.40 8.95 -8.04
N GLY A 32 -7.84 8.71 -6.86
CA GLY A 32 -8.50 8.07 -5.72
C GLY A 32 -8.66 6.55 -5.84
N GLU A 33 -8.16 5.92 -6.92
CA GLU A 33 -8.24 4.47 -7.09
C GLU A 33 -7.43 3.76 -5.99
N THR A 34 -8.05 2.80 -5.31
CA THR A 34 -7.40 1.96 -4.30
C THR A 34 -7.37 0.50 -4.73
N ARG A 35 -6.22 -0.18 -4.58
CA ARG A 35 -6.06 -1.61 -4.92
C ARG A 35 -5.26 -2.37 -3.88
N PRO A 36 -5.53 -3.68 -3.67
CA PRO A 36 -4.68 -4.52 -2.84
C PRO A 36 -3.23 -4.50 -3.31
N PHE A 37 -2.31 -4.39 -2.36
CA PHE A 37 -0.88 -4.40 -2.60
C PHE A 37 -0.24 -5.55 -1.83
N SER A 38 0.66 -6.30 -2.48
CA SER A 38 1.40 -7.38 -1.83
C SER A 38 2.88 -7.06 -1.84
N LYS A 39 3.52 -7.11 -0.67
CA LYS A 39 4.99 -6.97 -0.57
C LYS A 39 5.74 -8.09 -1.31
N ALA A 40 5.10 -9.23 -1.55
CA ALA A 40 5.68 -10.33 -2.32
C ALA A 40 5.76 -10.05 -3.83
N SER A 41 5.00 -9.08 -4.35
CA SER A 41 5.08 -8.69 -5.77
C SER A 41 6.26 -7.74 -6.05
N LEU A 42 6.96 -7.27 -5.01
CA LEU A 42 8.11 -6.41 -5.16
C LEU A 42 9.33 -7.18 -5.70
N PRO A 43 10.06 -6.58 -6.66
CA PRO A 43 11.39 -7.06 -7.04
C PRO A 43 12.30 -7.20 -5.82
N HIS A 44 13.23 -8.15 -5.85
CA HIS A 44 14.15 -8.45 -4.74
C HIS A 44 14.83 -7.19 -4.16
N GLY A 45 15.31 -6.28 -5.03
CA GLY A 45 15.95 -5.03 -4.60
C GLY A 45 15.04 -4.02 -3.88
N LEU A 46 13.72 -4.22 -3.90
CA LEU A 46 12.73 -3.38 -3.20
C LEU A 46 12.11 -4.05 -1.99
N GLN A 47 12.39 -5.33 -1.73
CA GLN A 47 11.82 -6.04 -0.58
C GLN A 47 12.29 -5.46 0.77
N HIS A 48 13.47 -4.82 0.79
CA HIS A 48 14.01 -4.14 1.96
C HIS A 48 13.99 -2.60 1.84
N ALA A 49 13.33 -2.06 0.81
CA ALA A 49 13.29 -0.63 0.59
C ALA A 49 12.39 0.10 1.60
N GLU A 50 12.64 1.39 1.76
CA GLU A 50 11.72 2.29 2.47
C GLU A 50 10.38 2.36 1.72
N VAL A 51 9.29 2.49 2.49
CA VAL A 51 7.95 2.65 1.94
C VAL A 51 7.90 3.80 0.95
N ARG A 52 8.54 4.94 1.27
CA ARG A 52 8.61 6.12 0.39
C ARG A 52 9.29 5.83 -0.95
N ASP A 53 10.27 4.93 -0.97
CA ASP A 53 10.97 4.56 -2.21
C ASP A 53 10.16 3.58 -3.06
N VAL A 54 9.35 2.74 -2.42
CA VAL A 54 8.33 1.93 -3.11
C VAL A 54 7.25 2.85 -3.71
N GLU A 55 6.72 3.79 -2.95
CA GLU A 55 5.66 4.73 -3.36
C GLU A 55 6.06 5.56 -4.60
N LYS A 56 7.29 6.07 -4.66
CA LYS A 56 7.82 6.81 -5.83
C LYS A 56 7.77 6.01 -7.14
N ARG A 57 7.70 4.68 -7.06
CA ARG A 57 7.71 3.77 -8.20
C ARG A 57 6.31 3.28 -8.57
N LEU A 58 5.31 3.52 -7.73
CA LEU A 58 3.94 3.12 -7.99
C LEU A 58 3.34 3.96 -9.12
N LYS A 59 2.91 3.26 -10.17
CA LYS A 59 2.16 3.82 -11.29
C LYS A 59 0.72 3.32 -11.22
N CYS A 60 -0.24 4.22 -11.22
CA CYS A 60 -1.66 3.86 -11.24
C CYS A 60 -2.02 3.14 -12.55
N ALA A 61 -2.68 1.98 -12.43
CA ALA A 61 -3.16 1.24 -13.58
C ALA A 61 -4.38 1.90 -14.25
N SER A 62 -5.18 2.67 -13.50
CA SER A 62 -6.39 3.34 -14.02
C SER A 62 -6.08 4.64 -14.76
N CYS A 63 -5.26 5.53 -14.16
CA CYS A 63 -4.99 6.87 -14.73
C CYS A 63 -3.55 7.06 -15.24
N GLY A 64 -2.64 6.11 -14.97
CA GLY A 64 -1.24 6.18 -15.40
C GLY A 64 -0.33 7.10 -14.57
N ALA A 65 -0.86 7.84 -13.60
CA ALA A 65 -0.08 8.76 -12.77
C ALA A 65 0.93 8.01 -11.86
N LYS A 66 2.11 8.60 -11.66
CA LYS A 66 3.12 8.14 -10.69
C LYS A 66 2.95 8.84 -9.35
N ALA A 67 1.81 8.59 -8.73
CA ALA A 67 1.38 9.25 -7.50
C ALA A 67 0.69 8.22 -6.60
N GLY A 68 1.39 7.11 -6.32
CA GLY A 68 0.88 6.05 -5.45
C GLY A 68 1.31 6.25 -4.01
N LYS A 69 0.40 5.99 -3.07
CA LYS A 69 0.64 5.97 -1.63
C LYS A 69 0.25 4.60 -1.08
N LEU A 70 1.03 4.04 -0.17
CA LEU A 70 0.69 2.81 0.52
C LEU A 70 -0.10 3.15 1.79
N LEU A 71 -1.23 2.47 1.94
CA LEU A 71 -2.09 2.49 3.11
C LEU A 71 -1.93 1.16 3.82
N PHE A 72 -1.80 1.21 5.15
CA PHE A 72 -1.67 0.04 6.00
C PHE A 72 -2.89 -0.02 6.92
N GLY A 73 -3.49 -1.20 7.08
CA GLY A 73 -4.75 -1.31 7.81
C GLY A 73 -5.23 -2.74 7.91
N ASN A 74 -6.52 -2.91 8.22
CA ASN A 74 -7.17 -4.22 8.26
C ASN A 74 -8.53 -4.12 7.56
N TYR A 75 -8.98 -5.23 6.98
CA TYR A 75 -10.39 -5.37 6.63
C TYR A 75 -11.24 -5.58 7.87
N LEU A 76 -12.31 -4.81 7.99
CA LEU A 76 -13.33 -5.03 9.01
C LEU A 76 -14.27 -6.14 8.51
N GLU A 77 -14.46 -7.17 9.34
CA GLU A 77 -15.57 -8.12 9.16
C GLU A 77 -16.88 -7.37 9.46
N GLU A 78 -17.85 -7.47 8.55
CA GLU A 78 -19.20 -6.98 8.79
C GLU A 78 -19.95 -8.10 9.52
N ASP A 79 -20.39 -7.83 10.76
CA ASP A 79 -21.28 -8.72 11.55
C ASP A 79 -22.63 -8.96 10.86
#